data_AF-A0A2T9UKX6-F1
#
_entry.id   AF-A0A2T9UKX6-F1
#
_cell.length_a   1.000
_cell.length_b   1.000
_cell.length_c   1.000
_cell.angle_alpha   90.00
_cell.angle_beta   90.00
_cell.angle_gamma   90.00
#
_symmetry.space_group_name_H-M   'P 1'
#
loop_
_entity.id
_entity.type
_entity.pdbx_description
1 polymer ?
#
loop_
_entity_poly.entity_id
_entity_poly.type
_entity_poly.pdbx_seq_one_letter_code
_entity_poly.pdbx_strand_id
1 'polypeptide(L)'
;MLCAGCTPAPVAPPPVIVYSACPKVSYCPMPESAPATNGDLSADIHRLEHALAACALQVETVKDCQDKLDEESNQPAQGVN
;
A
#
# COMPACT_ATOMS: atom_id res chain seq x y z
N MET A 1 15.00 28.40 55.16
CA MET A 1 15.37 27.57 54.01
C MET A 1 14.08 27.01 53.42
N LEU A 2 13.60 27.52 52.28
CA LEU A 2 12.38 27.03 51.62
C LEU A 2 12.77 25.89 50.67
N CYS A 3 12.31 24.67 50.94
CA CYS A 3 12.44 23.55 50.01
C CYS A 3 11.48 23.78 48.84
N ALA A 4 12.02 24.07 47.65
CA ALA A 4 11.25 24.00 46.41
C ALA A 4 10.92 22.52 46.14
N GLY A 5 9.65 22.15 46.28
CA GLY A 5 9.16 20.81 45.94
C GLY A 5 9.11 20.62 44.43
N CYS A 6 9.72 19.55 43.93
CA CYS A 6 9.65 19.19 42.51
C CYS A 6 8.22 18.81 42.14
N THR A 7 7.62 19.51 41.19
CA THR A 7 6.36 19.11 40.58
C THR A 7 6.62 17.87 39.71
N PRO A 8 5.82 16.79 39.81
CA PRO A 8 5.97 15.64 38.92
C PRO A 8 5.79 16.06 37.46
N ALA A 9 6.64 15.51 36.58
CA ALA A 9 6.48 15.73 35.15
C ALA A 9 5.12 15.17 34.69
N PRO A 10 4.44 15.83 33.73
CA PRO A 10 3.21 15.30 33.15
C PRO A 10 3.42 13.90 32.57
N VAL A 11 2.41 13.04 32.71
CA VAL A 11 2.43 11.69 32.13
C VAL A 11 2.58 11.80 30.61
N ALA A 12 3.54 11.07 30.05
CA ALA A 12 3.76 11.04 28.62
C ALA A 12 2.53 10.46 27.91
N PRO A 13 2.12 11.02 26.75
CA PRO A 13 1.05 10.44 25.96
C PRO A 13 1.45 9.03 25.48
N PRO A 14 0.47 8.14 25.26
CA PRO A 14 0.74 6.80 24.78
C PRO A 14 1.38 6.83 23.37
N PRO A 15 2.23 5.85 23.03
CA PRO A 15 2.84 5.78 21.70
C PRO A 15 1.77 5.54 20.63
N VAL A 16 1.93 6.20 19.49
CA VAL A 16 1.12 5.95 18.29
C VAL A 16 1.71 4.74 17.56
N ILE A 17 0.95 3.66 17.46
CA ILE A 17 1.35 2.48 16.68
C ILE A 17 1.00 2.76 15.22
N VAL A 18 2.00 2.74 14.34
CA VAL A 18 1.84 2.83 12.89
C VAL A 18 2.11 1.45 12.32
N TYR A 19 1.12 0.89 11.62
CA TYR A 19 1.29 -0.38 10.92
C TYR A 19 1.67 -0.11 9.47
N SER A 20 2.79 -0.65 9.01
CA SER A 20 3.13 -0.71 7.59
C SER A 20 2.20 -1.72 6.91
N ALA A 21 1.24 -1.22 6.14
CA ALA A 21 0.28 -2.04 5.41
C ALA A 21 0.47 -1.88 3.90
N CYS A 22 0.13 -2.91 3.13
CA CYS A 22 0.10 -2.83 1.68
C CYS A 22 -1.00 -1.89 1.18
N PRO A 23 -0.82 -1.28 -0.01
CA PRO A 23 -1.90 -0.56 -0.68
C PRO A 23 -3.15 -1.44 -0.81
N LYS A 24 -4.33 -0.85 -0.69
CA LYS A 24 -5.58 -1.58 -0.94
C LYS A 24 -5.65 -2.00 -2.40
N VAL A 25 -6.08 -3.23 -2.64
CA VAL A 25 -6.46 -3.69 -3.97
C VAL A 25 -7.62 -2.83 -4.48
N SER A 26 -7.46 -2.29 -5.68
CA SER A 26 -8.53 -1.65 -6.43
C SER A 26 -8.79 -2.41 -7.72
N TYR A 27 -9.96 -2.22 -8.31
CA TYR A 27 -10.22 -2.72 -9.65
C TYR A 27 -9.28 -2.06 -10.66
N CYS A 28 -8.79 -2.87 -11.60
CA CYS A 28 -8.11 -2.35 -12.77
C CYS A 28 -9.16 -1.74 -13.72
N PRO A 29 -9.11 -0.42 -13.97
CA PRO A 29 -10.06 0.22 -14.86
C PRO A 29 -9.80 -0.23 -16.29
N MET A 30 -10.81 -0.84 -16.91
CA MET A 30 -10.77 -1.20 -18.33
C MET A 30 -11.41 -0.07 -19.14
N PRO A 31 -10.75 0.45 -20.20
CA PRO A 31 -11.38 1.46 -21.03
C PRO A 31 -12.56 0.85 -21.80
N GLU A 32 -13.65 1.59 -21.87
CA GLU A 32 -14.76 1.28 -22.77
C GLU A 32 -14.29 1.29 -24.24
N SER A 33 -14.90 0.45 -25.08
CA SER A 33 -14.57 0.36 -26.50
C SER A 33 -15.85 0.31 -27.35
N ALA A 34 -15.91 1.17 -28.37
CA ALA A 34 -17.01 1.28 -29.32
C ALA A 34 -16.51 1.85 -30.66
N PRO A 35 -15.60 1.15 -31.35
CA PRO A 35 -14.95 1.69 -32.54
C PRO A 35 -15.92 1.74 -33.73
N ALA A 36 -15.92 2.86 -34.46
CA ALA A 36 -16.69 3.04 -35.69
C ALA A 36 -15.85 2.74 -36.94
N THR A 37 -14.54 2.89 -36.84
CA THR A 37 -13.56 2.63 -37.90
C THR A 37 -12.44 1.73 -37.43
N ASN A 38 -11.67 1.18 -38.38
CA ASN A 38 -10.46 0.42 -38.03
C ASN A 38 -9.41 1.30 -37.33
N GLY A 39 -9.38 2.61 -37.63
CA GLY A 39 -8.51 3.56 -36.93
C GLY A 39 -8.89 3.69 -35.45
N ASP A 40 -10.20 3.80 -35.17
CA ASP A 40 -10.71 3.81 -33.79
C ASP A 40 -10.40 2.49 -33.09
N LEU A 41 -10.59 1.35 -33.77
CA LEU A 41 -10.26 0.04 -33.22
C LEU A 41 -8.77 -0.06 -32.84
N SER A 42 -7.86 0.38 -33.71
CA SER A 42 -6.43 0.39 -33.40
C SER A 42 -6.12 1.31 -32.21
N ALA A 43 -6.76 2.47 -32.13
CA ALA A 43 -6.60 3.37 -30.98
C ALA A 43 -7.13 2.73 -29.69
N ASP A 44 -8.27 2.05 -29.74
CA ASP A 44 -8.89 1.33 -28.62
C ASP A 44 -7.99 0.20 -28.12
N ILE A 45 -7.38 -0.57 -29.03
CA ILE A 45 -6.41 -1.63 -28.70
C ILE A 45 -5.22 -1.04 -27.94
N HIS A 46 -4.62 0.06 -28.43
CA HIS A 46 -3.49 0.67 -27.73
C HIS A 46 -3.87 1.21 -26.35
N ARG A 47 -5.06 1.79 -26.19
CA ARG A 47 -5.55 2.22 -24.87
C ARG A 47 -5.74 1.04 -23.92
N LEU A 48 -6.27 -0.06 -24.43
CA LEU A 48 -6.43 -1.31 -23.69
C LEU A 48 -5.07 -1.88 -23.24
N GLU A 49 -4.07 -1.93 -24.14
CA GLU A 49 -2.71 -2.37 -23.84
C GLU A 49 -2.08 -1.54 -22.71
N HIS A 50 -2.23 -0.22 -22.77
CA HIS A 50 -1.75 0.67 -21.70
C HIS A 50 -2.46 0.43 -20.37
N ALA A 51 -3.79 0.26 -20.39
CA ALA A 51 -4.56 -0.02 -19.17
C ALA A 51 -4.16 -1.36 -18.55
N LEU A 52 -3.89 -2.38 -19.38
CA LEU A 52 -3.43 -3.68 -18.92
C LEU A 52 -2.02 -3.61 -18.31
N ALA A 53 -1.11 -2.87 -18.93
CA ALA A 53 0.23 -2.65 -18.38
C ALA A 53 0.18 -1.94 -17.02
N ALA A 54 -0.65 -0.90 -16.89
CA ALA A 54 -0.85 -0.21 -15.62
C ALA A 54 -1.46 -1.11 -14.54
N CYS A 55 -2.43 -1.95 -14.92
CA CYS A 55 -3.01 -2.95 -14.03
C CYS A 55 -1.98 -3.97 -13.54
N ALA A 56 -1.16 -4.52 -14.45
CA ALA A 56 -0.12 -5.48 -14.09
C ALA A 56 0.84 -4.90 -13.05
N LEU A 57 1.33 -3.67 -13.26
CA LEU A 57 2.19 -2.97 -12.31
C LEU A 57 1.53 -2.78 -10.94
N GLN A 58 0.24 -2.46 -10.91
CA GLN A 58 -0.49 -2.34 -9.65
C GLN A 58 -0.58 -3.69 -8.91
N VAL A 59 -0.93 -4.76 -9.63
CA VAL A 59 -1.07 -6.10 -9.05
C VAL A 59 0.27 -6.61 -8.54
N GLU A 60 1.34 -6.46 -9.31
CA GLU A 60 2.71 -6.80 -8.92
C GLU A 60 3.12 -6.06 -7.64
N THR A 61 2.91 -4.75 -7.60
CA THR A 61 3.25 -3.93 -6.42
C THR A 61 2.52 -4.41 -5.16
N VAL A 62 1.22 -4.73 -5.28
CA VAL A 62 0.44 -5.22 -4.14
C VAL A 62 0.90 -6.62 -3.73
N LYS A 63 1.17 -7.51 -4.69
CA LYS A 63 1.63 -8.88 -4.43
C LYS A 63 3.00 -8.90 -3.75
N ASP A 64 3.96 -8.13 -4.27
CA ASP A 64 5.30 -8.02 -3.68
C ASP A 64 5.26 -7.52 -2.24
N CYS A 65 4.34 -6.60 -1.95
CA CYS A 65 4.13 -6.15 -0.57
C CYS A 65 3.54 -7.26 0.30
N GLN A 66 2.52 -7.98 -0.19
CA GLN A 66 1.91 -9.08 0.54
C GLN A 66 2.92 -10.19 0.85
N ASP A 67 3.77 -10.55 -0.13
CA ASP A 67 4.80 -11.56 0.05
C ASP A 67 5.80 -11.21 1.15
N LYS A 68 6.24 -9.94 1.21
CA LYS A 68 7.12 -9.48 2.28
C LYS A 68 6.47 -9.57 3.66
N LEU A 69 5.20 -9.18 3.77
CA LEU A 69 4.47 -9.27 5.04
C LEU A 69 4.25 -10.73 5.45
N ASP A 70 3.95 -11.61 4.50
CA ASP A 70 3.78 -13.04 4.76
C ASP A 70 5.11 -13.68 5.17
N GLU A 71 6.24 -13.31 4.55
CA GLU A 71 7.58 -13.73 4.95
C GLU A 71 7.93 -13.27 6.38
N GLU A 72 7.66 -12.00 6.72
CA GLU A 72 7.86 -11.44 8.06
C GLU A 72 6.98 -12.14 9.11
N SER A 73 5.71 -12.39 8.79
CA SER A 73 4.79 -13.10 9.69
C SER A 73 5.20 -14.55 9.94
N ASN A 74 5.92 -15.18 9.00
CA ASN A 74 6.41 -16.55 9.13
C ASN A 74 7.79 -16.63 9.80
N GLN A 75 8.47 -15.51 10.05
CA GLN A 75 9.70 -15.51 10.81
C GLN A 75 9.38 -15.81 12.28
N PRO A 76 10.08 -16.79 12.91
CA PRO A 76 9.94 -17.02 14.33
C PRO A 76 10.30 -15.71 15.05
N ALA A 77 9.43 -15.28 15.97
CA ALA A 77 9.64 -14.06 16.75
C ALA A 77 11.09 -14.03 17.26
N GLN A 78 11.90 -13.12 16.70
CA GLN A 78 13.29 -12.99 17.11
C GLN A 78 13.28 -12.64 18.59
N GLY A 79 13.84 -13.57 19.38
CA GLY A 79 13.65 -13.63 20.83
C GLY A 79 13.86 -12.29 21.51
N VAL A 80 12.91 -11.93 22.35
CA VAL A 80 13.11 -10.96 23.42
C VAL A 80 14.03 -11.64 24.44
N ASN A 81 15.30 -11.26 24.45
CA ASN A 81 16.23 -11.52 25.56
C ASN A 81 16.06 -10.43 26.63
#